data_AF-A0A430JV63-F1
#
_entry.id   AF-A0A430JV63-F1
#
_cell.length_a   1.000
_cell.length_b   1.000
_cell.length_c   1.000
_cell.angle_alpha   90.00
_cell.angle_beta   90.00
_cell.angle_gamma   90.00
#
_symmetry.space_group_name_H-M   'P 1'
#
loop_
_entity.id
_entity.type
_entity.pdbx_description
1 polymer ?
#
loop_
_entity_poly.entity_id
_entity_poly.type
_entity_poly.pdbx_seq_one_letter_code
_entity_poly.pdbx_strand_id
1 'polypeptide(L)'
;MVTWSDIRRWNSAAFQPVLEALAEDRKRVRRAHWELECSDTSRDWQGKTADLAAVRRVQLQERCQVLVDAIDDLIAATSKAQSGTYAVELAVIEACSIADQYGFKILGSGQVTDASDGRAQPTEDPEDFPKHLAELTARLNALERTQKVVELALQKAERVDRMYSEALGNAAQGSI
;
A
#
# COMPACT_ATOMS: atom_id res chain seq x y z
N MET A 1 3.05 10.09 -11.34
CA MET A 1 2.25 9.07 -12.05
C MET A 1 3.00 7.77 -11.91
N VAL A 2 2.32 6.73 -11.43
CA VAL A 2 2.95 5.43 -11.13
C VAL A 2 3.00 4.60 -12.41
N THR A 3 4.17 4.05 -12.77
CA THR A 3 4.34 3.25 -13.99
C THR A 3 4.27 1.75 -13.71
N TRP A 4 4.10 0.95 -14.77
CA TRP A 4 4.13 -0.52 -14.67
C TRP A 4 5.48 -1.01 -14.12
N SER A 5 6.58 -0.37 -14.53
CA SER A 5 7.92 -0.69 -14.03
C SER A 5 8.07 -0.44 -12.53
N ASP A 6 7.38 0.56 -12.00
CA ASP A 6 7.40 0.87 -10.57
C ASP A 6 6.66 -0.20 -9.77
N ILE A 7 5.43 -0.53 -10.17
CA ILE A 7 4.59 -1.48 -9.42
C ILE A 7 5.09 -2.92 -9.47
N ARG A 8 5.88 -3.27 -10.50
CA ARG A 8 6.59 -4.55 -10.54
C ARG A 8 7.64 -4.72 -9.44
N ARG A 9 8.09 -3.62 -8.84
CA ARG A 9 9.09 -3.62 -7.77
C ARG A 9 8.46 -3.42 -6.39
N TRP A 10 7.15 -3.21 -6.33
CA TRP A 10 6.46 -3.05 -5.07
C TRP A 10 6.52 -4.34 -4.26
N ASN A 11 6.68 -4.18 -2.95
CA ASN A 11 6.82 -5.27 -2.01
C ASN A 11 5.98 -4.99 -0.75
N SER A 12 4.83 -5.66 -0.62
CA SER A 12 3.94 -5.53 0.54
C SER A 12 4.59 -6.02 1.84
N ALA A 13 5.53 -6.96 1.77
CA ALA A 13 6.27 -7.42 2.95
C ALA A 13 7.23 -6.35 3.50
N ALA A 14 7.63 -5.36 2.69
CA ALA A 14 8.51 -4.27 3.14
C ALA A 14 7.86 -3.36 4.20
N PHE A 15 6.52 -3.39 4.31
CA PHE A 15 5.79 -2.62 5.33
C PHE A 15 5.87 -3.24 6.73
N GLN A 16 6.13 -4.54 6.83
CA GLN A 16 6.14 -5.25 8.12
C GLN A 16 7.12 -4.65 9.14
N PRO A 17 8.42 -4.42 8.82
CA PRO A 17 9.34 -3.81 9.78
C PRO A 17 8.93 -2.38 10.18
N VAL A 18 8.23 -1.65 9.30
CA VAL A 18 7.73 -0.30 9.62
C VAL A 18 6.57 -0.36 10.61
N LEU A 19 5.62 -1.29 10.40
CA LEU A 19 4.51 -1.51 11.33
C LEU A 19 5.00 -1.96 12.71
N GLU A 20 6.02 -2.82 12.76
CA GLU A 20 6.66 -3.25 14.00
C GLU A 20 7.33 -2.09 14.72
N ALA A 21 8.08 -1.24 14.01
CA ALA A 21 8.70 -0.05 14.58
C ALA A 21 7.67 0.92 15.17
N LEU A 22 6.58 1.20 14.43
CA LEU A 22 5.48 2.05 14.92
C LEU A 22 4.80 1.45 16.15
N ALA A 23 4.59 0.13 16.17
CA ALA A 23 4.00 -0.54 17.33
C ALA A 23 4.91 -0.45 18.57
N GLU A 24 6.22 -0.54 18.41
CA GLU A 24 7.19 -0.33 19.50
C GLU A 24 7.20 1.12 19.99
N ASP A 25 7.16 2.10 19.08
CA ASP A 25 7.10 3.52 19.48
C ASP A 25 5.80 3.83 20.23
N ARG A 26 4.66 3.29 19.79
CA ARG A 26 3.39 3.38 20.53
C ARG A 26 3.52 2.84 21.96
N LYS A 27 4.17 1.68 22.14
CA LYS A 27 4.39 1.10 23.48
C LYS A 27 5.25 2.01 24.36
N ARG A 28 6.28 2.64 23.80
CA ARG A 28 7.15 3.59 24.52
C ARG A 28 6.37 4.82 25.00
N VAL A 29 5.57 5.42 24.13
CA VAL A 29 4.76 6.61 24.48
C VAL A 29 3.71 6.26 25.53
N ARG A 30 3.00 5.12 25.39
CA ARG A 30 2.03 4.66 26.39
C ARG A 30 2.66 4.39 27.75
N ARG A 31 3.88 3.85 27.79
CA ARG A 31 4.63 3.65 29.03
C ARG A 31 4.94 4.99 29.71
N ALA A 32 5.46 5.97 28.96
CA ALA A 32 5.72 7.30 29.49
C ALA A 32 4.44 7.98 30.01
N HIS A 33 3.31 7.83 29.30
CA HIS A 33 2.01 8.33 29.75
C HIS A 33 1.58 7.70 31.09
N TRP A 34 1.70 6.37 31.20
CA TRP A 34 1.37 5.64 32.42
C TRP A 34 2.26 6.05 33.61
N GLU A 35 3.56 6.21 33.38
CA GLU A 35 4.50 6.68 34.41
C GLU A 35 4.13 8.08 34.93
N LEU A 36 3.71 8.99 34.04
CA LEU A 36 3.21 10.32 34.42
C LEU A 36 1.92 10.25 35.23
N GLU A 37 1.00 9.34 34.87
CA GLU A 37 -0.26 9.14 35.58
C GLU A 37 -0.04 8.61 37.00
N CYS A 38 0.84 7.62 37.15
CA CYS A 38 1.18 6.97 38.41
C CYS A 38 2.08 7.81 39.33
N SER A 39 2.67 8.90 38.84
CA SER A 39 3.51 9.81 39.64
C SER A 39 2.64 10.58 40.65
N ASP A 40 2.47 10.03 41.85
CA ASP A 40 1.79 10.71 42.96
C ASP A 40 2.70 11.80 43.57
N THR A 41 2.58 13.02 43.08
CA THR A 41 3.31 14.19 43.60
C THR A 41 2.62 14.84 44.81
N SER A 42 1.48 14.32 45.26
CA SER A 42 0.57 15.06 46.14
C SER A 42 0.84 14.93 47.64
N ARG A 43 1.58 13.92 48.08
CA ARG A 43 1.63 13.57 49.51
C ARG A 43 2.58 14.43 50.35
N ASP A 44 3.69 14.87 49.80
CA ASP A 44 4.73 15.59 50.57
C ASP A 44 5.24 16.89 49.92
N TRP A 45 4.83 17.20 48.68
CA TRP A 45 5.29 18.37 47.95
C TRP A 45 4.19 19.42 47.81
N GLN A 46 4.39 20.58 48.44
CA GLN A 46 3.40 21.66 48.50
C GLN A 46 3.98 23.02 48.07
N GLY A 47 3.10 23.97 47.82
CA GLY A 47 3.43 25.35 47.42
C GLY A 47 3.40 25.56 45.90
N LYS A 48 3.63 26.81 45.48
CA LYS A 48 3.46 27.25 44.07
C LYS A 48 4.22 26.40 43.04
N THR A 49 5.37 25.85 43.42
CA THR A 49 6.17 24.98 42.56
C THR A 49 5.52 23.62 42.35
N ALA A 50 4.85 23.07 43.37
CA ALA A 50 4.09 21.83 43.25
C ALA A 50 2.86 22.02 42.35
N ASP A 51 2.15 23.15 42.48
CA ASP A 51 1.02 23.50 41.61
C ASP A 51 1.44 23.61 40.14
N LEU A 52 2.56 24.32 39.86
CA LEU A 52 3.10 24.45 38.51
C LEU A 52 3.52 23.09 37.92
N ALA A 53 4.12 22.21 38.73
CA ALA A 53 4.51 20.89 38.28
C ALA A 53 3.30 19.99 37.98
N ALA A 54 2.22 20.08 38.78
CA ALA A 54 0.97 19.39 38.50
C ALA A 54 0.37 19.84 37.15
N VAL A 55 0.35 21.15 36.87
CA VAL A 55 -0.10 21.68 35.57
C VAL A 55 0.78 21.16 34.42
N ARG A 56 2.11 21.17 34.58
CA ARG A 56 3.03 20.65 33.55
C ARG A 56 2.86 19.15 33.32
N ARG A 57 2.59 18.37 34.37
CA ARG A 57 2.31 16.94 34.26
C ARG A 57 1.09 16.68 33.39
N VAL A 58 -0.02 17.39 33.63
CA VAL A 58 -1.24 17.27 32.81
C VAL A 58 -0.96 17.62 31.35
N GLN A 59 -0.24 18.71 31.09
CA GLN A 59 0.15 19.09 29.71
C GLN A 59 1.03 18.03 29.03
N LEU A 60 1.90 17.36 29.78
CA LEU A 60 2.71 16.25 29.24
C LEU A 60 1.84 15.02 28.96
N GLN A 61 0.87 14.70 29.82
CA GLN A 61 -0.09 13.62 29.59
C GLN A 61 -0.91 13.86 28.31
N GLU A 62 -1.45 15.07 28.14
CA GLU A 62 -2.17 15.46 26.92
C GLU A 62 -1.30 15.31 25.66
N ARG A 63 -0.04 15.74 25.73
CA ARG A 63 0.91 15.57 24.62
C ARG A 63 1.24 14.12 24.32
N CYS A 64 1.38 13.27 25.35
CA CYS A 64 1.56 11.85 25.16
C CYS A 64 0.33 11.21 24.48
N GLN A 65 -0.89 11.63 24.84
CA GLN A 65 -2.11 11.15 24.19
C GLN A 65 -2.13 11.53 22.70
N VAL A 66 -1.86 12.79 22.37
CA VAL A 66 -1.76 13.25 20.97
C VAL A 66 -0.73 12.43 20.18
N LEU A 67 0.41 12.10 20.78
CA LEU A 67 1.43 11.25 20.14
C LEU A 67 0.97 9.81 19.95
N VAL A 68 0.20 9.25 20.88
CA VAL A 68 -0.38 7.89 20.72
C VAL A 68 -1.35 7.87 19.56
N ASP A 69 -2.27 8.84 19.50
CA ASP A 69 -3.27 8.94 18.44
C ASP A 69 -2.59 9.11 17.07
N ALA A 70 -1.57 9.97 17.00
CA ALA A 70 -0.73 10.15 15.83
C ALA A 70 -0.09 8.84 15.31
N ILE A 71 0.47 8.05 16.22
CA ILE A 71 1.09 6.76 15.88
C ILE A 71 0.03 5.75 15.46
N ASP A 72 -1.13 5.73 16.11
CA ASP A 72 -2.24 4.84 15.76
C ASP A 72 -2.75 5.13 14.32
N ASP A 73 -2.84 6.40 13.92
CA ASP A 73 -3.21 6.79 12.56
C ASP A 73 -2.13 6.41 11.53
N LEU A 74 -0.85 6.57 11.87
CA LEU A 74 0.25 6.09 11.03
C LEU A 74 0.24 4.57 10.85
N ILE A 75 -0.06 3.81 11.90
CA ILE A 75 -0.22 2.35 11.83
C ILE A 75 -1.38 1.99 10.90
N ALA A 76 -2.53 2.67 11.03
CA ALA A 76 -3.69 2.43 10.19
C ALA A 76 -3.40 2.72 8.70
N ALA A 77 -2.78 3.87 8.42
CA ALA A 77 -2.39 4.26 7.06
C ALA A 77 -1.38 3.29 6.45
N THR A 78 -0.35 2.90 7.20
CA THR A 78 0.69 1.96 6.76
C THR A 78 0.11 0.56 6.51
N SER A 79 -0.81 0.09 7.37
CA SER A 79 -1.50 -1.21 7.18
C SER A 79 -2.39 -1.21 5.93
N LYS A 80 -3.06 -0.08 5.67
CA LYS A 80 -3.89 0.10 4.46
C LYS A 80 -3.03 0.15 3.20
N ALA A 81 -1.88 0.82 3.25
CA ALA A 81 -0.91 0.85 2.17
C ALA A 81 -0.32 -0.55 1.89
N GLN A 82 0.02 -1.31 2.92
CA GLN A 82 0.45 -2.71 2.80
C GLN A 82 -0.61 -3.56 2.08
N SER A 83 -1.86 -3.51 2.53
CA SER A 83 -2.97 -4.27 1.94
C SER A 83 -3.24 -3.86 0.48
N GLY A 84 -3.16 -2.55 0.21
CA GLY A 84 -3.29 -2.00 -1.14
C GLY A 84 -2.17 -2.48 -2.06
N THR A 85 -0.93 -2.44 -1.58
CA THR A 85 0.28 -2.92 -2.27
C THR A 85 0.17 -4.40 -2.59
N TYR A 86 -0.23 -5.24 -1.63
CA TYR A 86 -0.43 -6.67 -1.83
C TYR A 86 -1.42 -6.95 -2.96
N ALA A 87 -2.51 -6.20 -3.03
CA ALA A 87 -3.48 -6.39 -4.09
C ALA A 87 -3.01 -5.88 -5.46
N VAL A 88 -2.06 -4.93 -5.51
CA VAL A 88 -1.37 -4.55 -6.74
C VAL A 88 -0.39 -5.66 -7.16
N GLU A 89 0.36 -6.25 -6.23
CA GLU A 89 1.24 -7.39 -6.51
C GLU A 89 0.47 -8.56 -7.12
N LEU A 90 -0.69 -8.92 -6.55
CA LEU A 90 -1.53 -9.99 -7.10
C LEU A 90 -1.98 -9.67 -8.54
N ALA A 91 -2.36 -8.42 -8.83
CA ALA A 91 -2.73 -8.01 -10.18
C ALA A 91 -1.54 -8.04 -11.15
N VAL A 92 -0.34 -7.69 -10.68
CA VAL A 92 0.90 -7.82 -11.46
C VAL A 92 1.20 -9.28 -11.77
N ILE A 93 1.04 -10.19 -10.80
CA ILE A 93 1.23 -11.63 -10.99
C ILE A 93 0.20 -12.18 -11.99
N GLU A 94 -1.07 -11.80 -11.87
CA GLU A 94 -2.12 -12.20 -12.82
C GLU A 94 -1.80 -11.72 -14.24
N ALA A 95 -1.47 -10.42 -14.41
CA ALA A 95 -1.14 -9.87 -15.72
C ALA A 95 0.08 -10.53 -16.34
N CYS A 96 1.15 -10.76 -15.56
CA CYS A 96 2.34 -11.46 -16.03
C CYS A 96 2.01 -12.90 -16.44
N SER A 97 1.21 -13.61 -15.64
CA SER A 97 0.79 -14.99 -15.95
C SER A 97 0.03 -15.10 -17.27
N ILE A 98 -0.94 -14.20 -17.51
CA ILE A 98 -1.68 -14.17 -18.78
C ILE A 98 -0.74 -13.78 -19.93
N ALA A 99 0.14 -12.80 -19.73
CA ALA A 99 1.09 -12.39 -20.75
C ALA A 99 2.06 -13.50 -21.12
N ASP A 100 2.60 -14.23 -20.15
CA ASP A 100 3.52 -15.35 -20.36
C ASP A 100 2.82 -16.52 -21.06
N GLN A 101 1.56 -16.81 -20.70
CA GLN A 101 0.77 -17.87 -21.34
C GLN A 101 0.56 -17.63 -22.84
N TYR A 102 0.34 -16.38 -23.24
CA TYR A 102 0.04 -16.03 -24.64
C TYR A 102 1.23 -15.42 -25.39
N GLY A 103 2.36 -15.17 -24.73
CA GLY A 103 3.54 -14.52 -25.32
C GLY A 103 3.37 -13.00 -25.55
N PHE A 104 2.50 -12.34 -24.77
CA PHE A 104 2.34 -10.89 -24.83
C PHE A 104 3.51 -10.18 -24.14
N LYS A 105 3.79 -8.95 -24.59
CA LYS A 105 4.79 -8.06 -23.97
C LYS A 105 4.10 -6.90 -23.29
N ILE A 106 4.31 -6.76 -21.99
CA ILE A 106 3.88 -5.59 -21.21
C ILE A 106 5.04 -4.61 -21.11
N LEU A 107 4.89 -3.43 -21.73
CA LEU A 107 5.88 -2.37 -21.72
C LEU A 107 5.93 -1.67 -20.35
N GLY A 108 7.02 -0.95 -20.07
CA GLY A 108 7.20 -0.25 -18.79
C GLY A 108 6.16 0.84 -18.51
N SER A 109 5.46 1.32 -19.54
CA SER A 109 4.31 2.23 -19.44
C SER A 109 3.00 1.56 -19.06
N GLY A 110 2.92 0.21 -19.13
CA GLY A 110 1.68 -0.55 -18.96
C GLY A 110 0.98 -0.92 -20.27
N GLN A 111 1.52 -0.54 -21.43
CA GLN A 111 0.95 -0.96 -22.71
C GLN A 111 1.23 -2.45 -22.97
N VAL A 112 0.17 -3.22 -23.25
CA VAL A 112 0.27 -4.64 -23.62
C VAL A 112 0.29 -4.76 -25.14
N THR A 113 1.31 -5.42 -25.66
CA THR A 113 1.51 -5.65 -27.10
C THR A 113 1.58 -7.14 -27.37
N ASP A 114 0.94 -7.56 -28.46
CA ASP A 114 1.11 -8.90 -28.98
C ASP A 114 2.34 -8.89 -29.92
N ALA A 115 3.37 -9.65 -29.55
CA ALA A 115 4.58 -9.80 -30.38
C ALA A 115 4.43 -10.89 -31.44
N SER A 116 3.35 -11.68 -31.36
CA SER A 116 2.95 -12.54 -32.45
C SER A 116 2.29 -11.63 -33.46
N ASP A 117 2.94 -11.40 -34.59
CA ASP A 117 2.28 -10.82 -35.75
C ASP A 117 0.95 -11.57 -35.88
N GLY A 118 -0.20 -10.90 -35.74
CA GLY A 118 -1.54 -11.51 -35.68
C GLY A 118 -1.95 -12.31 -36.93
N ARG A 119 -1.00 -12.66 -37.78
CA ARG A 119 -1.04 -13.68 -38.80
C ARG A 119 -0.77 -15.01 -38.13
N ALA A 120 -1.76 -15.53 -37.41
CA ALA A 120 -1.88 -16.98 -37.42
C ALA A 120 -1.86 -17.39 -38.91
N GLN A 121 -0.89 -18.22 -39.30
CA GLN A 121 -0.74 -18.61 -40.69
C GLN A 121 -2.08 -19.20 -41.16
N PRO A 122 -2.60 -18.81 -42.34
CA PRO A 122 -3.86 -19.33 -42.82
C PRO A 122 -3.79 -20.86 -42.78
N THR A 123 -4.67 -21.48 -42.00
CA THR A 123 -4.79 -22.93 -42.03
C THR A 123 -5.35 -23.31 -43.40
N GLU A 124 -4.59 -24.07 -44.18
CA GLU A 124 -5.01 -24.53 -45.52
C GLU A 124 -6.10 -25.61 -45.42
N ASP A 125 -6.22 -26.28 -44.26
CA ASP A 125 -7.18 -27.34 -43.98
C ASP A 125 -8.54 -26.81 -43.49
N PRO A 126 -9.65 -27.08 -44.22
CA PRO A 126 -10.99 -26.63 -43.83
C PRO A 126 -11.51 -27.17 -42.48
N GLU A 127 -11.02 -28.34 -42.05
CA GLU A 127 -11.43 -28.99 -40.79
C GLU A 127 -10.84 -28.32 -39.54
N ASP A 128 -9.69 -27.65 -39.67
CA ASP A 128 -9.01 -26.97 -38.57
C ASP A 128 -9.32 -25.47 -38.48
N PHE A 129 -9.97 -24.90 -39.51
CA PHE A 129 -10.49 -23.54 -39.51
C PHE A 129 -11.32 -23.16 -38.25
N PRO A 130 -12.30 -23.97 -37.78
CA PRO A 130 -13.04 -23.64 -36.57
C PRO A 130 -12.17 -23.63 -35.30
N LYS A 131 -11.18 -24.52 -35.19
CA LYS A 131 -10.24 -24.53 -34.05
C LYS A 131 -9.34 -23.28 -34.07
N HIS A 132 -8.87 -22.92 -35.26
CA HIS A 132 -8.05 -21.73 -35.49
C HIS A 132 -8.80 -20.42 -35.13
N LEU A 133 -10.08 -20.31 -35.54
CA LEU A 133 -10.93 -19.17 -35.14
C LEU A 133 -11.13 -19.11 -33.61
N ALA A 134 -11.32 -20.26 -32.96
CA ALA A 134 -11.46 -20.31 -31.50
C ALA A 134 -10.17 -19.86 -30.79
N GLU A 135 -9.01 -20.25 -31.29
CA GLU A 135 -7.70 -19.85 -30.74
C GLU A 135 -7.43 -18.34 -30.92
N LEU A 136 -7.73 -17.79 -32.10
CA LEU A 136 -7.66 -16.35 -32.35
C LEU A 136 -8.58 -15.56 -31.41
N THR A 137 -9.81 -16.06 -31.22
CA THR A 137 -10.79 -15.43 -30.33
C THR A 137 -10.31 -15.48 -28.88
N ALA A 138 -9.78 -16.62 -28.43
CA ALA A 138 -9.22 -16.77 -27.09
C ALA A 138 -8.02 -15.82 -26.87
N ARG A 139 -7.16 -15.68 -27.89
CA ARG A 139 -5.99 -14.77 -27.86
C ARG A 139 -6.40 -13.30 -27.77
N LEU A 140 -7.39 -12.87 -28.56
CA LEU A 140 -7.92 -11.50 -28.50
C LEU A 140 -8.55 -11.21 -27.12
N ASN A 141 -9.35 -12.14 -26.60
CA ASN A 141 -9.95 -12.02 -25.28
C ASN A 141 -8.88 -11.97 -24.17
N ALA A 142 -7.82 -12.77 -24.30
CA ALA A 142 -6.70 -12.76 -23.37
C ALA A 142 -5.96 -11.41 -23.40
N LEU A 143 -5.70 -10.86 -24.59
CA LEU A 143 -5.06 -9.55 -24.74
C LEU A 143 -5.86 -8.44 -24.07
N GLU A 144 -7.18 -8.39 -24.32
CA GLU A 144 -8.07 -7.42 -23.69
C GLU A 144 -8.10 -7.60 -22.16
N ARG A 145 -8.12 -8.85 -21.68
CA ARG A 145 -8.05 -9.15 -20.25
C ARG A 145 -6.74 -8.68 -19.64
N THR A 146 -5.59 -8.95 -20.25
CA THR A 146 -4.29 -8.48 -19.76
C THR A 146 -4.27 -6.95 -19.68
N GLN A 147 -4.77 -6.26 -20.71
CA GLN A 147 -4.85 -4.79 -20.72
C GLN A 147 -5.69 -4.27 -19.55
N LYS A 148 -6.88 -4.85 -19.31
CA LYS A 148 -7.75 -4.46 -18.19
C LYS A 148 -7.08 -4.70 -16.83
N VAL A 149 -6.41 -5.84 -16.64
CA VAL A 149 -5.72 -6.14 -15.38
C VAL A 149 -4.58 -5.15 -15.15
N VAL A 150 -3.80 -4.81 -16.18
CA VAL A 150 -2.72 -3.82 -16.10
C VAL A 150 -3.27 -2.44 -15.76
N GLU A 151 -4.34 -2.00 -16.42
CA GLU A 151 -4.97 -0.71 -16.14
C GLU A 151 -5.48 -0.63 -14.69
N LEU A 152 -6.20 -1.66 -14.22
CA LEU A 152 -6.70 -1.73 -12.85
C LEU A 152 -5.57 -1.73 -11.82
N ALA A 153 -4.46 -2.42 -12.10
CA ALA A 153 -3.29 -2.41 -11.24
C ALA A 153 -2.68 -1.01 -11.12
N LEU A 154 -2.55 -0.27 -12.23
CA LEU A 154 -2.03 1.10 -12.23
C LEU A 154 -2.97 2.07 -11.49
N GLN A 155 -4.27 2.02 -11.76
CA GLN A 155 -5.25 2.86 -11.05
C GLN A 155 -5.24 2.60 -9.54
N LYS A 156 -5.12 1.33 -9.15
CA LYS A 156 -5.04 0.95 -7.74
C LYS A 156 -3.74 1.40 -7.11
N ALA A 157 -2.62 1.26 -7.82
CA ALA A 157 -1.33 1.73 -7.37
C ALA A 157 -1.32 3.24 -7.13
N GLU A 158 -1.82 4.04 -8.08
CA GLU A 158 -1.95 5.49 -7.89
C GLU A 158 -2.80 5.85 -6.69
N ARG A 159 -3.90 5.13 -6.47
CA ARG A 159 -4.75 5.34 -5.29
C ARG A 159 -3.99 5.05 -4.00
N VAL A 160 -3.25 3.95 -3.94
CA VAL A 160 -2.46 3.55 -2.76
C VAL A 160 -1.37 4.59 -2.48
N ASP A 161 -0.60 4.96 -3.49
CA ASP A 161 0.50 5.93 -3.41
C ASP A 161 -0.01 7.29 -2.92
N ARG A 162 -1.08 7.81 -3.52
CA ARG A 162 -1.70 9.07 -3.11
C ARG A 162 -2.19 9.02 -1.67
N MET A 163 -2.98 8.01 -1.31
CA MET A 163 -3.56 7.92 0.03
C MET A 163 -2.49 7.78 1.11
N TYR A 164 -1.42 7.04 0.83
CA TYR A 164 -0.33 6.89 1.79
C TYR A 164 0.51 8.17 1.91
N SER A 165 0.81 8.83 0.78
CA SER A 165 1.50 10.12 0.77
C SER A 165 0.74 11.21 1.51
N GLU A 166 -0.59 11.27 1.34
CA GLU A 166 -1.47 12.19 2.09
C GLU A 166 -1.41 11.91 3.60
N ALA A 167 -1.50 10.64 4.02
CA ALA A 167 -1.42 10.27 5.42
C ALA A 167 -0.06 10.62 6.04
N LEU A 168 1.04 10.39 5.33
CA LEU A 168 2.38 10.79 5.78
C LEU A 168 2.52 12.32 5.85
N GLY A 169 1.94 13.05 4.89
CA GLY A 169 1.94 14.51 4.89
C GLY A 169 1.19 15.09 6.09
N ASN A 170 0.00 14.57 6.38
CA ASN A 170 -0.80 14.96 7.55
C ASN A 170 -0.04 14.69 8.85
N ALA A 171 0.58 13.52 8.96
CA ALA A 171 1.36 13.15 10.12
C ALA A 171 2.58 14.07 10.33
N ALA A 172 3.29 14.43 9.26
CA ALA A 172 4.44 15.33 9.33
C ALA A 172 4.05 16.76 9.76
N GLN A 173 2.83 17.20 9.48
CA GLN A 173 2.33 18.53 9.85
C GLN A 173 1.71 18.58 11.25
N GLY A 174 1.57 17.44 11.93
CA GLY A 174 0.83 17.34 13.20
C GLY A 174 -0.65 17.70 13.06
N SER A 175 -1.17 17.71 11.82
CA SER A 175 -2.60 17.76 11.52
C SER A 175 -3.09 16.33 11.43
N ILE A 176 -3.19 15.71 12.60
CA ILE A 176 -3.79 14.40 12.79
C ILE A 176 -5.03 14.64 13.66
#